data_AF-A0A2G9XNQ5-F1
#
_entry.id   AF-A0A2G9XNQ5-F1
#
_cell.length_a   1.000
_cell.length_b   1.000
_cell.length_c   1.000
_cell.angle_alpha   90.00
_cell.angle_beta   90.00
_cell.angle_gamma   90.00
#
_symmetry.space_group_name_H-M   'P 1'
#
loop_
_entity.id
_entity.type
_entity.pdbx_description
1 polymer ?
#
loop_
_entity_poly.entity_id
_entity_poly.type
_entity_poly.pdbx_seq_one_letter_code
_entity_poly.pdbx_strand_id
1 'polypeptide(L)'
;FVYNLVAEDTREGKVLRKLFEKLEEIRKAMGTDKVFDVLSEILYNRNLSQLLMEAAANARGIDDILKDLDIRVDEDYIAQVRDNLGESLATRYIDYTRIGEMARQAREYRLIPEYTESYFKKTFRRAGGKLRELKDGFLAIDAIPYDLCAIGEREDFRKGRGAGALLKRYPKVTFDKDVAFRNPDAEFVSFGHPLFESLMEWVERQYPDVLTTGAVFTDPDGQLDGHVLFYEGEIRDGAGGVAGKRLFAFYVAKGGIRHISPAIIWDLAEGGAAASPTDIDFLRRGALGPAIAGLEAYKGELLNERQRQAAIKEKYGVKSLEHLILKLDGDLISLYDRKNQGENVDLAIHNAEE
;
A
#
# COMPACT_ATOMS: atom_id res chain seq x y z
N PHE A 1 5.27 -15.39 10.55
CA PHE A 1 5.82 -16.40 11.46
C PHE A 1 7.16 -16.86 10.91
N VAL A 2 8.25 -16.59 11.63
CA VAL A 2 9.58 -17.14 11.32
C VAL A 2 9.75 -18.37 12.21
N TYR A 3 10.01 -19.53 11.61
CA TYR A 3 10.29 -20.76 12.35
C TYR A 3 11.80 -20.99 12.35
N ASN A 4 12.44 -20.76 13.49
CA ASN A 4 13.85 -21.09 13.69
C ASN A 4 13.95 -22.48 14.31
N LEU A 5 14.49 -23.43 13.54
CA LEU A 5 14.82 -24.78 14.02
C LEU A 5 16.19 -24.72 14.71
N VAL A 6 16.19 -24.86 16.03
CA VAL A 6 17.41 -24.83 16.85
C VAL A 6 17.66 -26.23 17.42
N ALA A 7 18.83 -26.80 17.16
CA ALA A 7 19.24 -28.07 17.75
C ALA A 7 19.62 -27.85 19.22
N GLU A 8 18.85 -28.42 20.14
CA GLU A 8 18.97 -28.11 21.57
C GLU A 8 20.28 -28.58 22.22
N ASP A 9 20.93 -29.59 21.66
CA ASP A 9 22.12 -30.20 22.23
C ASP A 9 23.44 -29.64 21.67
N THR A 10 23.38 -28.60 20.83
CA THR A 10 24.59 -27.92 20.33
C THR A 10 24.94 -26.71 21.19
N ARG A 11 26.22 -26.29 21.14
CA ARG A 11 26.71 -25.15 21.92
C ARG A 11 26.03 -23.85 21.49
N GLU A 12 25.83 -23.70 20.19
CA GLU A 12 25.11 -22.61 19.53
C GLU A 12 23.61 -22.65 19.91
N GLY A 13 23.03 -23.85 20.01
CA GLY A 13 21.64 -24.03 20.40
C GLY A 13 21.38 -23.61 21.85
N LYS A 14 22.32 -23.87 22.76
CA LYS A 14 22.25 -23.40 24.16
C LYS A 14 22.29 -21.86 24.25
N VAL A 15 23.10 -21.22 23.42
CA VAL A 15 23.18 -19.74 23.32
C VAL A 15 21.87 -19.16 22.79
N LEU A 16 21.34 -19.71 21.69
CA LEU A 16 20.07 -19.27 21.12
C LEU A 16 18.90 -19.47 22.06
N ARG A 17 18.84 -20.61 22.78
CA ARG A 17 17.78 -20.86 23.77
C ARG A 17 17.78 -19.81 24.87
N LYS A 18 18.95 -19.50 25.44
CA LYS A 18 19.08 -18.52 26.51
C LYS A 18 18.67 -17.11 26.06
N LEU A 19 19.01 -16.75 24.83
CA LEU A 19 18.57 -15.49 24.21
C LEU A 19 17.03 -15.45 24.08
N PHE A 20 16.40 -16.51 23.55
CA PHE A 20 14.94 -16.56 23.41
C PHE A 20 14.22 -16.52 24.77
N GLU A 21 14.74 -17.20 25.79
CA GLU A 21 14.22 -17.12 27.15
C GLU A 21 14.23 -15.67 27.68
N LYS A 22 15.31 -14.91 27.41
CA LYS A 22 15.43 -13.51 27.82
C LYS A 22 14.51 -12.58 27.04
N LEU A 23 14.37 -12.78 25.73
CA LEU A 23 13.39 -12.03 24.94
C LEU A 23 11.95 -12.25 25.44
N GLU A 24 11.64 -13.47 25.87
CA GLU A 24 10.33 -13.81 26.41
C GLU A 24 10.08 -13.16 27.79
N GLU A 25 11.11 -13.08 28.63
CA GLU A 25 11.09 -12.35 29.90
C GLU A 25 10.82 -10.85 29.68
N ILE A 26 11.53 -10.23 28.73
CA ILE A 26 11.34 -8.83 28.34
C ILE A 26 9.96 -8.62 27.71
N ARG A 27 9.46 -9.55 26.90
CA ARG A 27 8.11 -9.51 26.29
C ARG A 27 7.02 -9.45 27.33
N LYS A 28 7.13 -10.27 28.38
CA LYS A 28 6.21 -10.27 29.51
C LYS A 28 6.27 -8.97 30.32
N ALA A 29 7.47 -8.44 30.54
CA ALA A 29 7.66 -7.18 31.26
C ALA A 29 7.14 -5.96 30.48
N MET A 30 7.32 -5.93 29.15
CA MET A 30 6.89 -4.81 28.31
C MET A 30 5.42 -4.86 27.91
N GLY A 31 4.81 -6.04 27.84
CA GLY A 31 3.41 -6.24 27.44
C GLY A 31 3.16 -6.05 25.93
N THR A 32 4.20 -6.11 25.10
CA THR A 32 4.08 -5.95 23.64
C THR A 32 4.86 -7.04 22.91
N ASP A 33 4.36 -7.51 21.77
CA ASP A 33 5.01 -8.55 20.95
C ASP A 33 6.20 -8.02 20.10
N LYS A 34 6.59 -6.74 20.24
CA LYS A 34 7.60 -6.06 19.41
C LYS A 34 9.06 -6.24 19.89
N VAL A 35 9.32 -7.18 20.79
CA VAL A 35 10.65 -7.33 21.42
C VAL A 35 11.73 -7.81 20.44
N PHE A 36 11.34 -8.53 19.39
CA PHE A 36 12.27 -9.02 18.36
C PHE A 36 12.91 -7.89 17.54
N ASP A 37 12.28 -6.71 17.47
CA ASP A 37 12.81 -5.55 16.74
C ASP A 37 13.98 -4.87 17.47
N VAL A 38 14.22 -5.22 18.74
CA VAL A 38 15.23 -4.62 19.64
C VAL A 38 16.41 -5.58 19.88
N LEU A 39 16.45 -6.72 19.18
CA LEU A 39 17.48 -7.76 19.36
C LEU A 39 18.91 -7.25 19.25
N SER A 40 19.14 -6.29 18.34
CA SER A 40 20.46 -5.67 18.12
C SER A 40 20.82 -4.65 19.21
N GLU A 41 19.83 -4.07 19.88
CA GLU A 41 20.02 -3.03 20.91
C GLU A 41 20.07 -3.63 22.32
N ILE A 42 19.35 -4.74 22.57
CA ILE A 42 19.39 -5.48 23.83
C ILE A 42 20.82 -5.96 24.15
N LEU A 43 21.60 -6.26 23.12
CA LEU A 43 23.00 -6.65 23.24
C LEU A 43 23.92 -5.41 23.21
N TYR A 44 23.73 -4.53 24.19
CA TYR A 44 24.32 -3.18 24.31
C TYR A 44 25.86 -3.08 24.20
N ASN A 45 26.60 -4.18 24.01
CA ASN A 45 28.06 -4.20 23.89
C ASN A 45 28.68 -5.36 23.07
N ARG A 46 27.89 -6.26 22.47
CA ARG A 46 28.43 -7.44 21.75
C ARG A 46 27.49 -7.86 20.62
N ASN A 47 28.03 -8.13 19.43
CA ASN A 47 27.22 -8.64 18.33
C ASN A 47 26.82 -10.11 18.60
N LEU A 48 25.54 -10.46 18.47
CA LEU A 48 25.06 -11.84 18.58
C LEU A 48 25.86 -12.79 17.68
N SER A 49 26.27 -12.31 16.50
CA SER A 49 27.10 -13.09 15.56
C SER A 49 28.45 -13.48 16.17
N GLN A 50 29.03 -12.62 17.01
CA GLN A 50 30.29 -12.87 17.70
C GLN A 50 30.12 -13.94 18.79
N LEU A 51 29.05 -13.88 19.59
CA LEU A 51 28.78 -14.89 20.63
C LEU A 51 28.51 -16.28 20.02
N LEU A 52 27.80 -16.33 18.89
CA LEU A 52 27.57 -17.58 18.15
C LEU A 52 28.87 -18.12 17.53
N MET A 53 29.72 -17.24 17.00
CA MET A 53 31.01 -17.61 16.44
C MET A 53 31.99 -18.11 17.52
N GLU A 54 32.04 -17.46 18.69
CA GLU A 54 32.84 -17.88 19.83
C GLU A 54 32.38 -19.23 20.42
N ALA A 55 31.06 -19.46 20.43
CA ALA A 55 30.46 -20.73 20.85
C ALA A 55 30.79 -21.89 19.88
N ALA A 56 30.77 -21.61 18.57
CA ALA A 56 31.08 -22.57 17.51
C ALA A 56 32.59 -22.86 17.40
N ALA A 57 33.44 -21.85 17.60
CA ALA A 57 34.89 -21.96 17.52
C ALA A 57 35.55 -22.55 18.79
N ASN A 58 34.77 -22.88 19.82
CA ASN A 58 35.27 -23.32 21.13
C ASN A 58 36.31 -22.36 21.76
N ALA A 59 36.22 -21.06 21.46
CA ALA A 59 37.19 -20.06 21.89
C ALA A 59 37.08 -19.72 23.40
N ARG A 60 35.93 -20.02 24.02
CA ARG A 60 35.64 -19.72 25.44
C ARG A 60 34.74 -20.78 26.08
N GLY A 61 34.73 -20.85 27.42
CA GLY A 61 33.81 -21.70 28.18
C GLY A 61 32.35 -21.33 27.91
N ILE A 62 31.47 -22.31 27.70
CA ILE A 62 30.06 -22.04 27.37
C ILE A 62 29.32 -21.32 28.51
N ASP A 63 29.69 -21.63 29.76
CA ASP A 63 29.09 -21.00 30.93
C ASP A 63 29.46 -19.51 31.06
N ASP A 64 30.63 -19.10 30.54
CA ASP A 64 31.01 -17.70 30.50
C ASP A 64 30.23 -16.94 29.42
N ILE A 65 30.02 -17.57 28.25
CA ILE A 65 29.19 -17.02 27.17
C ILE A 65 27.72 -16.87 27.63
N LEU A 66 27.22 -17.82 28.41
CA LEU A 66 25.85 -17.79 28.94
C LEU A 66 25.66 -16.73 30.04
N LYS A 67 26.69 -16.45 30.85
CA LYS A 67 26.67 -15.34 31.82
C LYS A 67 26.61 -13.98 31.13
N ASP A 68 27.28 -13.84 30.00
CA ASP A 68 27.28 -12.61 29.20
C ASP A 68 25.87 -12.31 28.62
N LEU A 69 24.98 -13.31 28.55
CA LEU A 69 23.57 -13.18 28.14
C LEU A 69 22.60 -13.01 29.31
N ASP A 70 23.07 -13.09 30.56
CA ASP A 70 22.23 -12.95 31.74
C ASP A 70 22.06 -11.49 32.15
N ILE A 71 21.42 -10.73 31.26
CA ILE A 71 21.08 -9.33 31.51
C ILE A 71 19.99 -9.27 32.58
N ARG A 72 20.18 -8.40 33.59
CA ARG A 72 19.15 -8.09 34.58
C ARG A 72 18.10 -7.20 33.94
N VAL A 73 16.86 -7.67 33.92
CA VAL A 73 15.71 -6.92 33.42
C VAL A 73 15.11 -6.17 34.61
N ASP A 74 15.52 -4.92 34.83
CA ASP A 74 14.95 -4.03 35.85
C ASP A 74 14.06 -2.93 35.21
N GLU A 75 13.37 -2.15 36.04
CA GLU A 75 12.45 -1.11 35.57
C GLU A 75 13.17 -0.02 34.76
N ASP A 76 14.41 0.32 35.12
CA ASP A 76 15.23 1.31 34.42
C ASP A 76 15.66 0.80 33.03
N TYR A 77 16.06 -0.47 32.92
CA TYR A 77 16.38 -1.12 31.65
C TYR A 77 15.16 -1.19 30.73
N ILE A 78 13.97 -1.50 31.28
CA ILE A 78 12.72 -1.51 30.51
C ILE A 78 12.32 -0.10 30.04
N ALA A 79 12.58 0.93 30.86
CA ALA A 79 12.35 2.31 30.47
C ALA A 79 13.27 2.72 29.31
N GLN A 80 14.55 2.36 29.37
CA GLN A 80 15.53 2.62 28.32
C GLN A 80 15.19 1.88 27.01
N VAL A 81 14.79 0.61 27.11
CA VAL A 81 14.34 -0.19 25.95
C VAL A 81 13.07 0.40 25.33
N ARG A 82 12.16 0.97 26.12
CA ARG A 82 10.97 1.67 25.62
C ARG A 82 11.30 2.99 24.90
N ASP A 83 12.28 3.73 25.41
CA ASP A 83 12.73 4.98 24.79
C ASP A 83 13.42 4.70 23.45
N ASN A 84 14.31 3.70 23.41
CA ASN A 84 14.99 3.24 22.19
C ASN A 84 14.00 2.59 21.19
N LEU A 85 12.98 1.88 21.67
CA LEU A 85 11.85 1.45 20.82
C LEU A 85 11.14 2.65 20.20
N GLY A 86 11.00 3.74 20.95
CA GLY A 86 10.55 5.04 20.45
C GLY A 86 11.43 5.55 19.30
N GLU A 87 12.75 5.43 19.40
CA GLU A 87 13.73 5.82 18.37
C GLU A 87 13.66 4.95 17.09
N SER A 88 13.62 3.62 17.22
CA SER A 88 13.53 2.68 16.09
C SER A 88 12.17 2.75 15.38
N LEU A 89 11.10 3.02 16.14
CA LEU A 89 9.77 3.33 15.59
C LEU A 89 9.71 4.75 14.98
N ALA A 90 10.52 5.70 15.44
CA ALA A 90 10.60 7.04 14.86
C ALA A 90 11.33 7.05 13.51
N THR A 91 12.34 6.20 13.30
CA THR A 91 12.98 6.07 11.98
C THR A 91 12.07 5.39 10.96
N ARG A 92 11.00 4.71 11.41
CA ARG A 92 9.96 4.12 10.57
C ARG A 92 8.59 4.60 11.02
N TYR A 93 8.27 5.89 10.79
CA TYR A 93 6.89 6.39 10.85
C TYR A 93 6.05 5.76 9.74
N ILE A 94 5.75 4.48 9.95
CA ILE A 94 4.66 3.75 9.37
C ILE A 94 3.76 3.44 10.56
N ASP A 95 2.71 4.24 10.73
CA ASP A 95 1.64 3.92 11.68
C ASP A 95 0.99 2.60 11.21
N TYR A 96 1.44 1.47 11.75
CA TYR A 96 1.00 0.14 11.32
C TYR A 96 -0.50 -0.11 11.57
N THR A 97 -1.06 0.53 12.59
CA THR A 97 -2.51 0.54 12.85
C THR A 97 -3.24 1.23 11.71
N ARG A 98 -2.73 2.37 11.27
CA ARG A 98 -3.27 3.11 10.13
C ARG A 98 -2.92 2.48 8.78
N ILE A 99 -1.79 1.81 8.58
CA ILE A 99 -1.56 0.97 7.40
C ILE A 99 -2.51 -0.22 7.42
N GLY A 100 -2.80 -0.79 8.58
CA GLY A 100 -3.82 -1.83 8.73
C GLY A 100 -5.19 -1.32 8.29
N GLU A 101 -5.62 -0.17 8.81
CA GLU A 101 -6.90 0.47 8.48
C GLU A 101 -6.94 1.02 7.04
N MET A 102 -5.88 1.65 6.55
CA MET A 102 -5.77 2.13 5.16
C MET A 102 -5.64 0.96 4.19
N ALA A 103 -4.98 -0.15 4.55
CA ALA A 103 -4.97 -1.37 3.75
C ALA A 103 -6.28 -2.12 3.86
N ARG A 104 -7.03 -2.01 4.97
CA ARG A 104 -8.37 -2.57 5.11
C ARG A 104 -9.37 -1.76 4.30
N GLN A 105 -9.36 -0.44 4.43
CA GLN A 105 -10.11 0.49 3.58
C GLN A 105 -9.70 0.36 2.12
N ALA A 106 -8.41 0.26 1.78
CA ALA A 106 -7.98 0.04 0.40
C ALA A 106 -8.28 -1.37 -0.11
N ARG A 107 -8.56 -2.35 0.77
CA ARG A 107 -9.13 -3.66 0.41
C ARG A 107 -10.64 -3.57 0.23
N GLU A 108 -11.35 -2.84 1.10
CA GLU A 108 -12.80 -2.61 1.06
C GLU A 108 -13.21 -1.71 -0.13
N TYR A 109 -12.41 -0.69 -0.46
CA TYR A 109 -12.57 0.21 -1.61
C TYR A 109 -11.82 -0.28 -2.86
N ARG A 110 -11.07 -1.38 -2.78
CA ARG A 110 -10.49 -1.98 -3.99
C ARG A 110 -11.64 -2.41 -4.88
N LEU A 111 -11.49 -2.21 -6.18
CA LEU A 111 -12.29 -3.01 -7.10
C LEU A 111 -11.98 -4.48 -6.78
N ILE A 112 -13.04 -5.20 -6.44
CA ILE A 112 -13.02 -6.64 -6.19
C ILE A 112 -12.33 -7.29 -7.40
N PRO A 113 -11.27 -8.11 -7.25
CA PRO A 113 -10.51 -8.70 -8.34
C PRO A 113 -11.37 -9.27 -9.48
N GLU A 114 -12.50 -9.85 -9.11
CA GLU A 114 -13.54 -10.42 -9.97
C GLU A 114 -14.15 -9.39 -10.92
N TYR A 115 -14.27 -8.13 -10.51
CA TYR A 115 -14.73 -7.03 -11.38
C TYR A 115 -13.67 -6.64 -12.39
N THR A 116 -12.42 -6.50 -11.97
CA THR A 116 -11.30 -6.20 -12.87
C THR A 116 -11.13 -7.32 -13.89
N GLU A 117 -11.24 -8.57 -13.44
CA GLU A 117 -11.22 -9.75 -14.30
C GLU A 117 -12.41 -9.80 -15.27
N SER A 118 -13.64 -9.59 -14.79
CA SER A 118 -14.85 -9.61 -15.61
C SER A 118 -14.83 -8.51 -16.67
N TYR A 119 -14.47 -7.28 -16.26
CA TYR A 119 -14.23 -6.17 -17.17
C TYR A 119 -13.21 -6.56 -18.24
N PHE A 120 -12.03 -7.02 -17.82
CA PHE A 120 -10.96 -7.40 -18.74
C PHE A 120 -11.40 -8.49 -19.71
N LYS A 121 -12.05 -9.56 -19.23
CA LYS A 121 -12.56 -10.64 -20.07
C LYS A 121 -13.56 -10.14 -21.11
N LYS A 122 -14.49 -9.26 -20.72
CA LYS A 122 -15.53 -8.72 -21.61
C LYS A 122 -14.91 -7.79 -22.66
N THR A 123 -14.06 -6.85 -22.25
CA THR A 123 -13.48 -5.85 -23.14
C THR A 123 -12.39 -6.44 -24.04
N PHE A 124 -11.53 -7.31 -23.52
CA PHE A 124 -10.47 -7.94 -24.32
C PHE A 124 -11.05 -8.81 -25.44
N ARG A 125 -12.15 -9.54 -25.19
CA ARG A 125 -12.89 -10.26 -26.23
C ARG A 125 -13.48 -9.32 -27.28
N ARG A 126 -14.03 -8.17 -26.86
CA ARG A 126 -14.54 -7.13 -27.78
C ARG A 126 -13.44 -6.49 -28.61
N ALA A 127 -12.23 -6.36 -28.07
CA ALA A 127 -11.04 -5.92 -28.79
C ALA A 127 -10.47 -6.98 -29.75
N GLY A 128 -11.18 -8.10 -29.96
CA GLY A 128 -10.75 -9.19 -30.84
C GLY A 128 -9.75 -10.16 -30.22
N GLY A 129 -9.46 -10.01 -28.92
CA GLY A 129 -8.54 -10.86 -28.18
C GLY A 129 -9.13 -12.23 -27.83
N LYS A 130 -8.27 -13.24 -27.75
CA LYS A 130 -8.62 -14.60 -27.34
C LYS A 130 -8.05 -14.90 -25.96
N LEU A 131 -8.91 -15.42 -25.08
CA LEU A 131 -8.57 -15.79 -23.71
C LEU A 131 -8.81 -17.28 -23.52
N ARG A 132 -7.93 -17.93 -22.78
CA ARG A 132 -8.06 -19.34 -22.43
C ARG A 132 -7.96 -19.50 -20.91
N GLU A 133 -9.01 -20.01 -20.30
CA GLU A 133 -9.06 -20.25 -18.86
C GLU A 133 -8.27 -21.53 -18.52
N LEU A 134 -7.37 -21.43 -17.55
CA LEU A 134 -6.57 -22.54 -17.04
C LEU A 134 -7.31 -23.18 -15.86
N LYS A 135 -7.01 -24.45 -15.57
CA LYS A 135 -7.71 -25.24 -14.55
C LYS A 135 -7.65 -24.64 -13.13
N ASP A 136 -6.61 -23.85 -12.86
CA ASP A 136 -6.36 -23.27 -11.53
C ASP A 136 -6.90 -21.82 -11.40
N GLY A 137 -7.78 -21.38 -12.31
CA GLY A 137 -8.39 -20.04 -12.29
C GLY A 137 -7.54 -18.94 -12.95
N PHE A 138 -6.34 -19.25 -13.45
CA PHE A 138 -5.53 -18.30 -14.22
C PHE A 138 -6.04 -18.16 -15.66
N LEU A 139 -5.69 -17.04 -16.31
CA LEU A 139 -5.92 -16.83 -17.74
C LEU A 139 -4.63 -16.95 -18.53
N ALA A 140 -4.73 -17.50 -19.73
CA ALA A 140 -3.67 -17.49 -20.73
C ALA A 140 -4.08 -16.63 -21.93
N ILE A 141 -3.14 -15.81 -22.40
CA ILE A 141 -3.27 -14.92 -23.54
C ILE A 141 -2.14 -15.23 -24.50
N ASP A 142 -2.46 -15.96 -25.57
CA ASP A 142 -1.45 -16.45 -26.51
C ASP A 142 -1.00 -15.37 -27.51
N ALA A 143 -1.85 -14.36 -27.77
CA ALA A 143 -1.55 -13.23 -28.63
C ALA A 143 -2.34 -11.98 -28.21
N ILE A 144 -1.71 -10.81 -28.29
CA ILE A 144 -2.34 -9.51 -28.08
C ILE A 144 -2.92 -8.96 -29.40
N PRO A 145 -4.16 -8.43 -29.42
CA PRO A 145 -4.71 -7.73 -30.58
C PRO A 145 -3.83 -6.58 -31.06
N TYR A 146 -3.79 -6.38 -32.38
CA TYR A 146 -2.96 -5.35 -33.02
C TYR A 146 -3.23 -3.95 -32.47
N ASP A 147 -4.50 -3.57 -32.28
CA ASP A 147 -4.87 -2.25 -31.79
C ASP A 147 -4.32 -1.98 -30.37
N LEU A 148 -4.28 -3.00 -29.51
CA LEU A 148 -3.72 -2.88 -28.17
C LEU A 148 -2.19 -2.78 -28.21
N CYS A 149 -1.54 -3.53 -29.11
CA CYS A 149 -0.10 -3.39 -29.36
C CYS A 149 0.25 -1.98 -29.84
N ALA A 150 -0.51 -1.45 -30.80
CA ALA A 150 -0.29 -0.11 -31.35
C ALA A 150 -0.41 0.97 -30.26
N ILE A 151 -1.31 0.82 -29.30
CA ILE A 151 -1.41 1.72 -28.13
C ILE A 151 -0.18 1.58 -27.23
N GLY A 152 0.19 0.36 -26.85
CA GLY A 152 1.33 0.08 -25.96
C GLY A 152 2.70 0.45 -26.53
N GLU A 153 2.81 0.67 -27.85
CA GLU A 153 4.04 1.09 -28.52
C GLU A 153 4.28 2.60 -28.51
N ARG A 154 3.26 3.40 -28.21
CA ARG A 154 3.37 4.87 -28.20
C ARG A 154 4.23 5.35 -27.03
N GLU A 155 5.10 6.33 -27.29
CA GLU A 155 6.02 6.84 -26.26
C GLU A 155 5.31 7.51 -25.09
N ASP A 156 4.24 8.26 -25.36
CA ASP A 156 3.44 8.94 -24.34
C ASP A 156 2.74 7.95 -23.42
N PHE A 157 2.30 6.81 -23.95
CA PHE A 157 1.72 5.73 -23.15
C PHE A 157 2.75 5.10 -22.21
N ARG A 158 3.95 4.77 -22.73
CA ARG A 158 5.03 4.12 -21.97
C ARG A 158 5.64 5.00 -20.89
N LYS A 159 5.67 6.32 -21.12
CA LYS A 159 6.11 7.34 -20.13
C LYS A 159 4.98 7.75 -19.18
N GLY A 160 3.75 7.34 -19.47
CA GLY A 160 2.52 7.73 -18.77
C GLY A 160 1.88 6.59 -17.99
N ARG A 161 0.59 6.31 -18.27
CA ARG A 161 -0.25 5.41 -17.46
C ARG A 161 0.17 3.94 -17.52
N GLY A 162 0.66 3.48 -18.67
CA GLY A 162 1.13 2.11 -18.88
C GLY A 162 2.65 2.03 -18.76
N ALA A 163 3.18 2.24 -17.57
CA ALA A 163 4.62 2.14 -17.32
C ALA A 163 5.10 0.71 -17.58
N GLY A 164 5.90 0.53 -18.63
CA GLY A 164 6.49 -0.76 -19.01
C GLY A 164 6.20 -1.18 -20.45
N ALA A 165 6.82 -2.29 -20.87
CA ALA A 165 6.64 -2.84 -22.20
C ALA A 165 5.50 -3.87 -22.23
N LEU A 166 4.61 -3.74 -23.21
CA LEU A 166 3.58 -4.74 -23.47
C LEU A 166 4.22 -6.02 -24.04
N LEU A 167 3.92 -7.17 -23.42
CA LEU A 167 4.40 -8.46 -23.91
C LEU A 167 3.52 -8.96 -25.06
N LYS A 168 4.11 -9.77 -25.96
CA LYS A 168 3.37 -10.38 -27.08
C LYS A 168 2.38 -11.47 -26.62
N ARG A 169 2.66 -12.10 -25.47
CA ARG A 169 1.86 -13.18 -24.88
C ARG A 169 1.99 -13.14 -23.36
N TYR A 170 0.95 -13.59 -22.67
CA TYR A 170 0.89 -13.74 -21.22
C TYR A 170 0.41 -15.16 -20.89
N PRO A 171 1.33 -16.09 -20.56
CA PRO A 171 0.98 -17.50 -20.41
C PRO A 171 0.13 -17.80 -19.18
N LYS A 172 0.26 -16.98 -18.13
CA LYS A 172 -0.43 -17.14 -16.84
C LYS A 172 -0.70 -15.76 -16.25
N VAL A 173 -1.98 -15.40 -16.13
CA VAL A 173 -2.46 -14.09 -15.68
C VAL A 173 -3.42 -14.28 -14.51
N THR A 174 -3.32 -13.40 -13.51
CA THR A 174 -4.28 -13.27 -12.41
C THR A 174 -4.58 -11.81 -12.10
N PHE A 175 -5.77 -11.55 -11.57
CA PHE A 175 -6.23 -10.23 -11.12
C PHE A 175 -6.24 -10.13 -9.58
N ASP A 176 -5.88 -11.22 -8.91
CA ASP A 176 -5.75 -11.27 -7.45
C ASP A 176 -4.27 -11.13 -7.07
N LYS A 177 -3.98 -10.11 -6.25
CA LYS A 177 -2.62 -9.78 -5.79
C LYS A 177 -2.04 -10.87 -4.89
N ASP A 178 -2.85 -11.46 -4.02
CA ASP A 178 -2.40 -12.49 -3.07
C ASP A 178 -2.19 -13.83 -3.78
N VAL A 179 -2.95 -14.10 -4.85
CA VAL A 179 -2.70 -15.24 -5.74
C VAL A 179 -1.40 -15.02 -6.52
N ALA A 180 -1.17 -13.83 -7.09
CA ALA A 180 0.08 -13.52 -7.79
C ALA A 180 1.30 -13.62 -6.88
N PHE A 181 1.21 -13.11 -5.65
CA PHE A 181 2.30 -13.19 -4.68
C PHE A 181 2.68 -14.63 -4.34
N ARG A 182 1.71 -15.54 -4.29
CA ARG A 182 1.93 -16.98 -4.06
C ARG A 182 2.39 -17.74 -5.31
N ASN A 183 2.25 -17.15 -6.50
CA ASN A 183 2.56 -17.77 -7.79
C ASN A 183 3.46 -16.82 -8.61
N PRO A 184 4.78 -16.80 -8.36
CA PRO A 184 5.70 -15.87 -9.03
C PRO A 184 5.77 -16.01 -10.56
N ASP A 185 5.26 -17.12 -11.09
CA ASP A 185 5.16 -17.39 -12.53
C ASP A 185 3.89 -16.81 -13.17
N ALA A 186 2.98 -16.23 -12.38
CA ALA A 186 1.77 -15.58 -12.85
C ALA A 186 1.92 -14.06 -12.88
N GLU A 187 1.52 -13.45 -14.00
CA GLU A 187 1.49 -12.00 -14.14
C GLU A 187 0.28 -11.41 -13.40
N PHE A 188 0.52 -10.43 -12.54
CA PHE A 188 -0.54 -9.67 -11.88
C PHE A 188 -1.01 -8.54 -12.79
N VAL A 189 -2.18 -8.71 -13.41
CA VAL A 189 -2.76 -7.70 -14.31
C VAL A 189 -3.81 -6.90 -13.55
N SER A 190 -3.60 -5.59 -13.43
CA SER A 190 -4.47 -4.62 -12.75
C SER A 190 -4.15 -3.21 -13.28
N PHE A 191 -4.80 -2.18 -12.75
CA PHE A 191 -4.44 -0.78 -12.99
C PHE A 191 -2.93 -0.53 -12.90
N GLY A 192 -2.40 0.22 -13.87
CA GLY A 192 -0.98 0.49 -14.06
C GLY A 192 -0.22 -0.56 -14.88
N HIS A 193 -0.78 -1.76 -15.07
CA HIS A 193 -0.15 -2.78 -15.92
C HIS A 193 -0.36 -2.43 -17.41
N PRO A 194 0.69 -2.48 -18.28
CA PRO A 194 0.58 -2.06 -19.69
C PRO A 194 -0.59 -2.68 -20.45
N LEU A 195 -0.82 -3.99 -20.29
CA LEU A 195 -1.94 -4.69 -20.95
C LEU A 195 -3.31 -4.17 -20.52
N PHE A 196 -3.46 -3.85 -19.22
CA PHE A 196 -4.73 -3.37 -18.68
C PHE A 196 -4.99 -1.93 -19.14
N GLU A 197 -3.97 -1.09 -19.05
CA GLU A 197 -4.03 0.32 -19.47
C GLU A 197 -4.25 0.47 -20.98
N SER A 198 -3.61 -0.39 -21.81
CA SER A 198 -3.85 -0.37 -23.27
C SER A 198 -5.30 -0.74 -23.61
N LEU A 199 -5.89 -1.67 -22.85
CA LEU A 199 -7.28 -2.06 -23.03
C LEU A 199 -8.25 -0.95 -22.58
N MET A 200 -7.95 -0.26 -21.48
CA MET A 200 -8.71 0.90 -21.02
C MET A 200 -8.70 2.02 -22.07
N GLU A 201 -7.52 2.40 -22.58
CA GLU A 201 -7.41 3.43 -23.61
C GLU A 201 -8.12 3.02 -24.91
N TRP A 202 -8.06 1.72 -25.28
CA TRP A 202 -8.83 1.22 -26.43
C TRP A 202 -10.34 1.43 -26.23
N VAL A 203 -10.87 1.12 -25.04
CA VAL A 203 -12.30 1.35 -24.73
C VAL A 203 -12.65 2.84 -24.82
N GLU A 204 -11.83 3.73 -24.24
CA GLU A 204 -12.03 5.18 -24.30
C GLU A 204 -12.10 5.69 -25.76
N ARG A 205 -11.29 5.12 -26.65
CA ARG A 205 -11.26 5.49 -28.07
C ARG A 205 -12.43 4.93 -28.88
N GLN A 206 -12.90 3.72 -28.56
CA GLN A 206 -13.94 3.05 -29.34
C GLN A 206 -15.35 3.48 -28.94
N TYR A 207 -15.56 3.94 -27.71
CA TYR A 207 -16.89 4.22 -27.17
C TYR A 207 -17.04 5.65 -26.61
N PRO A 208 -16.63 6.72 -27.33
CA PRO A 208 -16.72 8.09 -26.82
C PRO A 208 -18.18 8.53 -26.61
N ASP A 209 -19.09 8.11 -27.49
CA ASP A 209 -20.49 8.53 -27.50
C ASP A 209 -21.38 7.72 -26.54
N VAL A 210 -20.86 6.64 -25.96
CA VAL A 210 -21.65 5.82 -25.01
C VAL A 210 -21.87 6.59 -23.70
N LEU A 211 -20.93 7.45 -23.32
CA LEU A 211 -21.08 8.29 -22.13
C LEU A 211 -22.15 9.39 -22.29
N THR A 212 -22.46 9.80 -23.53
CA THR A 212 -23.48 10.82 -23.80
C THR A 212 -24.88 10.25 -23.95
N THR A 213 -25.00 8.97 -24.28
CA THR A 213 -26.28 8.27 -24.48
C THR A 213 -26.74 7.50 -23.25
N GLY A 214 -25.81 7.12 -22.37
CA GLY A 214 -26.09 6.35 -21.16
C GLY A 214 -26.34 4.86 -21.45
N ALA A 215 -26.65 4.11 -20.40
CA ALA A 215 -26.96 2.68 -20.49
C ALA A 215 -28.12 2.34 -19.55
N VAL A 216 -28.90 1.32 -19.92
CA VAL A 216 -30.01 0.82 -19.11
C VAL A 216 -29.56 -0.40 -18.34
N PHE A 217 -29.94 -0.41 -17.08
CA PHE A 217 -29.69 -1.51 -16.17
C PHE A 217 -30.99 -1.96 -15.53
N THR A 218 -31.04 -3.20 -15.10
CA THR A 218 -32.17 -3.79 -14.39
C THR A 218 -31.74 -4.08 -12.96
N ASP A 219 -32.50 -3.55 -12.00
CA ASP A 219 -32.31 -3.88 -10.59
C ASP A 219 -32.90 -5.27 -10.29
N PRO A 220 -32.08 -6.27 -9.91
CA PRO A 220 -32.57 -7.61 -9.57
C PRO A 220 -33.55 -7.61 -8.38
N ASP A 221 -33.41 -6.65 -7.46
CA ASP A 221 -34.25 -6.54 -6.26
C ASP A 221 -35.55 -5.75 -6.50
N GLY A 222 -35.67 -5.10 -7.66
CA GLY A 222 -36.85 -4.33 -8.06
C GLY A 222 -37.15 -3.10 -7.18
N GLN A 223 -36.14 -2.58 -6.47
CA GLN A 223 -36.26 -1.42 -5.58
C GLN A 223 -35.96 -0.09 -6.29
N LEU A 224 -35.28 -0.14 -7.43
CA LEU A 224 -34.83 1.02 -8.19
C LEU A 224 -35.59 1.15 -9.51
N ASP A 225 -36.25 2.29 -9.67
CA ASP A 225 -36.91 2.75 -10.89
C ASP A 225 -36.63 4.25 -11.05
N GLY A 226 -35.61 4.57 -11.85
CA GLY A 226 -35.11 5.93 -12.03
C GLY A 226 -33.78 5.98 -12.78
N HIS A 227 -33.12 7.13 -12.68
CA HIS A 227 -31.85 7.39 -13.36
C HIS A 227 -30.70 7.49 -12.35
N VAL A 228 -29.54 6.95 -12.70
CA VAL A 228 -28.30 7.18 -11.94
C VAL A 228 -27.41 8.10 -12.77
N LEU A 229 -27.05 9.25 -12.19
CA LEU A 229 -26.17 10.22 -12.80
C LEU A 229 -24.80 10.16 -12.14
N PHE A 230 -23.75 10.06 -12.95
CA PHE A 230 -22.37 10.07 -12.48
C PHE A 230 -21.72 11.43 -12.77
N TYR A 231 -21.06 11.99 -11.77
CA TYR A 231 -20.31 13.25 -11.89
C TYR A 231 -18.90 13.04 -11.39
N GLU A 232 -17.92 13.48 -12.17
CA GLU A 232 -16.55 13.59 -11.73
C GLU A 232 -16.35 14.97 -11.09
N GLY A 233 -16.02 14.99 -9.80
CA GLY A 233 -15.70 16.21 -9.07
C GLY A 233 -14.20 16.32 -8.84
N GLU A 234 -13.64 17.47 -9.21
CA GLU A 234 -12.23 17.81 -9.02
C GLU A 234 -12.11 19.05 -8.14
N ILE A 235 -11.31 18.96 -7.08
CA ILE A 235 -10.96 20.07 -6.20
C ILE A 235 -9.50 20.41 -6.49
N ARG A 236 -9.23 21.68 -6.77
CA ARG A 236 -7.87 22.20 -6.99
C ARG A 236 -7.38 22.97 -5.77
N ASP A 237 -6.08 22.94 -5.54
CA ASP A 237 -5.43 23.77 -4.53
C ASP A 237 -5.09 25.18 -5.07
N GLY A 238 -4.52 26.02 -4.21
CA GLY A 238 -4.11 27.39 -4.57
C GLY A 238 -2.97 27.47 -5.58
N ALA A 239 -2.26 26.37 -5.84
CA ALA A 239 -1.24 26.28 -6.88
C ALA A 239 -1.82 25.75 -8.21
N GLY A 240 -3.12 25.45 -8.27
CA GLY A 240 -3.79 24.88 -9.43
C GLY A 240 -3.62 23.37 -9.59
N GLY A 241 -2.95 22.70 -8.64
CA GLY A 241 -2.80 21.24 -8.61
C GLY A 241 -4.10 20.57 -8.17
N VAL A 242 -4.32 19.31 -8.59
CA VAL A 242 -5.48 18.53 -8.17
C VAL A 242 -5.30 18.11 -6.70
N ALA A 243 -6.06 18.76 -5.82
CA ALA A 243 -6.05 18.50 -4.39
C ALA A 243 -6.83 17.24 -4.01
N GLY A 244 -7.86 16.90 -4.79
CA GLY A 244 -8.64 15.69 -4.65
C GLY A 244 -9.61 15.53 -5.81
N LYS A 245 -9.87 14.27 -6.18
CA LYS A 245 -10.76 13.91 -7.28
C LYS A 245 -11.64 12.74 -6.84
N ARG A 246 -12.94 12.81 -7.12
CA ARG A 246 -13.90 11.79 -6.70
C ARG A 246 -15.04 11.64 -7.69
N LEU A 247 -15.48 10.40 -7.89
CA LEU A 247 -16.70 10.09 -8.63
C LEU A 247 -17.89 10.15 -7.68
N PHE A 248 -18.91 10.93 -8.03
CA PHE A 248 -20.16 11.06 -7.31
C PHE A 248 -21.28 10.40 -8.13
N ALA A 249 -22.23 9.77 -7.44
CA ALA A 249 -23.39 9.16 -8.07
C ALA A 249 -24.67 9.67 -7.41
N PHE A 250 -25.66 10.03 -8.22
CA PHE A 250 -26.95 10.54 -7.77
C PHE A 250 -28.08 9.72 -8.38
N TYR A 251 -28.93 9.16 -7.53
CA TYR A 251 -30.16 8.51 -7.95
C TYR A 251 -31.28 9.54 -8.05
N VAL A 252 -31.87 9.65 -9.23
CA VAL A 252 -32.98 10.54 -9.56
C VAL A 252 -34.22 9.70 -9.81
N ALA A 253 -35.22 9.84 -8.94
CA ALA A 253 -36.52 9.20 -9.09
C ALA A 253 -37.64 10.20 -8.76
N LYS A 254 -38.90 9.75 -8.88
CA LYS A 254 -40.07 10.60 -8.58
C LYS A 254 -40.06 11.17 -7.14
N GLY A 255 -39.40 10.49 -6.21
CA GLY A 255 -39.25 10.93 -4.81
C GLY A 255 -38.14 11.95 -4.55
N GLY A 256 -37.39 12.38 -5.57
CA GLY A 256 -36.31 13.35 -5.45
C GLY A 256 -34.94 12.79 -5.86
N ILE A 257 -33.90 13.55 -5.51
CA ILE A 257 -32.51 13.24 -5.84
C ILE A 257 -31.78 12.86 -4.56
N ARG A 258 -31.14 11.70 -4.53
CA ARG A 258 -30.33 11.24 -3.40
C ARG A 258 -28.91 10.90 -3.85
N HIS A 259 -27.94 11.23 -3.02
CA HIS A 259 -26.57 10.78 -3.20
C HIS A 259 -26.47 9.28 -2.90
N ILE A 260 -25.79 8.52 -3.75
CA ILE A 260 -25.60 7.07 -3.63
C ILE A 260 -24.13 6.72 -3.85
N SER A 261 -23.73 5.49 -3.50
CA SER A 261 -22.41 4.99 -3.86
C SER A 261 -22.30 4.76 -5.37
N PRO A 262 -21.21 5.20 -6.04
CA PRO A 262 -20.96 4.83 -7.45
C PRO A 262 -20.84 3.33 -7.67
N ALA A 263 -20.57 2.56 -6.61
CA ALA A 263 -20.53 1.10 -6.66
C ALA A 263 -21.90 0.46 -6.95
N ILE A 264 -23.00 1.22 -6.90
CA ILE A 264 -24.34 0.71 -7.23
C ILE A 264 -24.40 0.00 -8.59
N ILE A 265 -23.55 0.39 -9.54
CA ILE A 265 -23.52 -0.20 -10.87
C ILE A 265 -23.23 -1.72 -10.84
N TRP A 266 -22.61 -2.20 -9.76
CA TRP A 266 -22.30 -3.61 -9.55
C TRP A 266 -23.49 -4.42 -9.04
N ASP A 267 -24.44 -3.76 -8.37
CA ASP A 267 -25.65 -4.38 -7.86
C ASP A 267 -26.73 -4.50 -8.97
N LEU A 268 -26.49 -3.88 -10.13
CA LEU A 268 -27.43 -3.83 -11.24
C LEU A 268 -27.03 -4.81 -12.36
N ALA A 269 -28.02 -5.47 -12.95
CA ALA A 269 -27.84 -6.32 -14.12
C ALA A 269 -27.88 -5.50 -15.43
N GLU A 270 -27.20 -6.00 -16.47
CA GLU A 270 -27.28 -5.42 -17.83
C GLU A 270 -28.74 -5.42 -18.30
N GLY A 271 -29.27 -4.22 -18.58
CA GLY A 271 -30.64 -4.03 -19.03
C GLY A 271 -30.79 -4.10 -20.55
N GLY A 272 -32.04 -4.18 -21.00
CA GLY A 272 -32.39 -4.15 -22.42
C GLY A 272 -32.27 -2.75 -23.06
N ALA A 273 -32.80 -2.61 -24.27
CA ALA A 273 -32.84 -1.31 -24.95
C ALA A 273 -33.66 -0.29 -24.15
N ALA A 274 -33.23 0.98 -24.21
CA ALA A 274 -33.94 2.08 -23.55
C ALA A 274 -35.39 2.17 -24.02
N ALA A 275 -36.31 2.12 -23.05
CA ALA A 275 -37.75 2.16 -23.33
C ALA A 275 -38.24 3.54 -23.81
N SER A 276 -37.47 4.62 -23.58
CA SER A 276 -37.88 5.99 -23.97
C SER A 276 -36.68 6.95 -24.08
N PRO A 277 -36.75 7.97 -24.97
CA PRO A 277 -35.80 9.07 -24.97
C PRO A 277 -35.85 9.80 -23.62
N THR A 278 -34.71 9.85 -22.93
CA THR A 278 -34.59 10.54 -21.64
C THR A 278 -34.02 11.94 -21.88
N ASP A 279 -34.63 12.98 -21.29
CA ASP A 279 -34.08 14.34 -21.31
C ASP A 279 -32.91 14.45 -20.31
N ILE A 280 -31.71 14.19 -20.82
CA ILE A 280 -30.45 14.24 -20.05
C ILE A 280 -30.20 15.65 -19.50
N ASP A 281 -30.61 16.70 -20.23
CA ASP A 281 -30.38 18.09 -19.84
C ASP A 281 -31.25 18.51 -18.66
N PHE A 282 -32.49 18.01 -18.61
CA PHE A 282 -33.35 18.18 -17.44
C PHE A 282 -32.76 17.50 -16.20
N LEU A 283 -32.38 16.22 -16.33
CA LEU A 283 -31.77 15.46 -15.23
C LEU A 283 -30.48 16.12 -14.73
N ARG A 284 -29.62 16.54 -15.66
CA ARG A 284 -28.36 17.21 -15.36
C ARG A 284 -28.55 18.49 -14.55
N ARG A 285 -29.51 19.33 -14.94
CA ARG A 285 -29.81 20.59 -14.24
C ARG A 285 -30.36 20.34 -12.83
N GLY A 286 -31.20 19.32 -12.67
CA GLY A 286 -31.74 18.95 -11.35
C GLY A 286 -30.66 18.46 -10.38
N ALA A 287 -29.72 17.64 -10.86
CA ALA A 287 -28.68 17.06 -10.01
C ALA A 287 -27.46 17.97 -9.76
N LEU A 288 -27.34 19.09 -10.49
CA LEU A 288 -26.19 19.98 -10.37
C LEU A 288 -26.07 20.63 -8.98
N GLY A 289 -27.18 21.06 -8.38
CA GLY A 289 -27.20 21.58 -7.01
C GLY A 289 -26.71 20.56 -5.98
N PRO A 290 -27.32 19.36 -5.90
CA PRO A 290 -26.83 18.26 -5.06
C PRO A 290 -25.37 17.87 -5.33
N ALA A 291 -24.92 17.93 -6.59
CA ALA A 291 -23.53 17.64 -6.96
C ALA A 291 -22.55 18.67 -6.40
N ILE A 292 -22.87 19.97 -6.48
CA ILE A 292 -22.05 21.03 -5.88
C ILE A 292 -22.00 20.87 -4.35
N ALA A 293 -23.15 20.61 -3.70
CA ALA A 293 -23.18 20.40 -2.26
C ALA A 293 -22.33 19.18 -1.84
N GLY A 294 -22.38 18.09 -2.61
CA GLY A 294 -21.51 16.92 -2.40
C GLY A 294 -20.02 17.23 -2.57
N LEU A 295 -19.67 18.08 -3.54
CA LEU A 295 -18.29 18.52 -3.76
C LEU A 295 -17.79 19.41 -2.61
N GLU A 296 -18.64 20.30 -2.08
CA GLU A 296 -18.32 21.14 -0.93
C GLU A 296 -18.11 20.32 0.35
N ALA A 297 -18.96 19.32 0.58
CA ALA A 297 -18.77 18.38 1.69
C ALA A 297 -17.43 17.63 1.55
N TYR A 298 -17.11 17.13 0.36
CA TYR A 298 -15.85 16.46 0.08
C TYR A 298 -14.63 17.39 0.28
N LYS A 299 -14.75 18.68 -0.07
CA LYS A 299 -13.71 19.68 0.24
C LYS A 299 -13.48 19.81 1.74
N GLY A 300 -14.55 19.80 2.54
CA GLY A 300 -14.46 19.81 4.00
C GLY A 300 -13.74 18.57 4.55
N GLU A 301 -14.07 17.38 4.03
CA GLU A 301 -13.39 16.13 4.38
C GLU A 301 -11.88 16.20 4.09
N LEU A 302 -11.49 16.67 2.89
CA LEU A 302 -10.09 16.83 2.52
C LEU A 302 -9.36 17.83 3.41
N LEU A 303 -10.00 18.95 3.78
CA LEU A 303 -9.41 19.95 4.66
C LEU A 303 -9.13 19.38 6.05
N ASN A 304 -10.12 18.70 6.64
CA ASN A 304 -9.99 18.09 7.96
C ASN A 304 -8.87 17.03 7.98
N GLU A 305 -8.80 16.19 6.94
CA GLU A 305 -7.74 15.20 6.83
C GLU A 305 -6.37 15.85 6.67
N ARG A 306 -6.24 16.90 5.85
CA ARG A 306 -4.97 17.65 5.70
C ARG A 306 -4.53 18.31 6.99
N GLN A 307 -5.43 18.93 7.74
CA GLN A 307 -5.13 19.53 9.04
C GLN A 307 -4.65 18.47 10.05
N ARG A 308 -5.32 17.31 10.08
CA ARG A 308 -4.90 16.18 10.91
C ARG A 308 -3.50 15.69 10.54
N GLN A 309 -3.21 15.53 9.24
CA GLN A 309 -1.89 15.13 8.75
C GLN A 309 -0.81 16.13 9.14
N ALA A 310 -1.10 17.44 9.00
CA ALA A 310 -0.18 18.49 9.41
C ALA A 310 0.13 18.40 10.91
N ALA A 311 -0.88 18.27 11.76
CA ALA A 311 -0.70 18.14 13.20
C ALA A 311 0.12 16.90 13.61
N ILE A 312 -0.09 15.77 12.92
CA ILE A 312 0.71 14.54 13.13
C ILE A 312 2.17 14.78 12.72
N LYS A 313 2.39 15.32 11.52
CA LYS A 313 3.73 15.61 11.01
C LYS A 313 4.47 16.63 11.86
N GLU A 314 3.78 17.62 12.40
CA GLU A 314 4.36 18.59 13.33
C GLU A 314 4.77 17.92 14.64
N LYS A 315 3.83 17.21 15.28
CA LYS A 315 4.06 16.54 16.58
C LYS A 315 5.24 15.58 16.56
N TYR A 316 5.41 14.85 15.46
CA TYR A 316 6.38 13.77 15.37
C TYR A 316 7.60 14.12 14.52
N GLY A 317 7.42 14.91 13.47
CA GLY A 317 8.50 15.34 12.59
C GLY A 317 9.46 16.29 13.30
N VAL A 318 8.95 17.26 14.08
CA VAL A 318 9.81 18.17 14.84
C VAL A 318 10.64 17.39 15.87
N LYS A 319 10.01 16.53 16.66
CA LYS A 319 10.71 15.68 17.64
C LYS A 319 11.73 14.74 16.99
N SER A 320 11.41 14.17 15.84
CA SER A 320 12.34 13.31 15.10
C SER A 320 13.53 14.08 14.57
N LEU A 321 13.34 15.32 14.12
CA LEU A 321 14.43 16.18 13.65
C LEU A 321 15.31 16.65 14.81
N GLU A 322 14.71 17.08 15.92
CA GLU A 322 15.44 17.45 17.14
C GLU A 322 16.30 16.28 17.64
N HIS A 323 15.74 15.07 17.64
CA HIS A 323 16.47 13.87 18.04
C HIS A 323 17.58 13.50 17.05
N LEU A 324 17.33 13.62 15.73
CA LEU A 324 18.35 13.38 14.71
C LEU A 324 19.52 14.36 14.85
N ILE A 325 19.23 15.64 15.13
CA ILE A 325 20.25 16.65 15.39
C ILE A 325 21.09 16.25 16.61
N LEU A 326 20.46 15.90 17.73
CA LEU A 326 21.17 15.46 18.94
C LEU A 326 22.07 14.23 18.69
N LYS A 327 21.61 13.29 17.87
CA LYS A 327 22.39 12.11 17.50
C LYS A 327 23.60 12.48 16.63
N LEU A 328 23.41 13.32 15.61
CA LEU A 328 24.50 13.79 14.76
C LEU A 328 25.52 14.59 15.57
N ASP A 329 25.08 15.42 16.52
CA ASP A 329 25.96 16.12 17.45
C ASP A 329 26.79 15.14 18.30
N GLY A 330 26.16 14.09 18.83
CA GLY A 330 26.85 13.02 19.57
C GLY A 330 27.87 12.26 18.71
N ASP A 331 27.49 11.91 17.49
CA ASP A 331 28.37 11.25 16.53
C ASP A 331 29.57 12.15 16.19
N LEU A 332 29.35 13.45 15.97
CA LEU A 332 30.40 14.44 15.74
C LEU A 332 31.36 14.53 16.93
N ILE A 333 30.86 14.59 18.17
CA ILE A 333 31.72 14.59 19.38
C ILE A 333 32.62 13.35 19.38
N SER A 334 32.08 12.17 19.10
CA SER A 334 32.85 10.93 19.05
C SER A 334 33.91 10.93 17.95
N LEU A 335 33.59 11.49 16.77
CA LEU A 335 34.52 11.61 15.66
C LEU A 335 35.64 12.60 15.97
N TYR A 336 35.32 13.73 16.59
CA TYR A 336 36.33 14.70 17.05
C TYR A 336 37.27 14.10 18.09
N ASP A 337 36.78 13.29 19.03
CA ASP A 337 37.62 12.57 19.99
C ASP A 337 38.56 11.56 19.32
N ARG A 338 38.06 10.79 18.35
CA ARG A 338 38.88 9.85 17.57
C ARG A 338 39.94 10.56 16.72
N LYS A 339 39.60 11.72 16.16
CA LYS A 339 40.54 12.59 15.45
C LYS A 339 41.66 13.08 16.39
N ASN A 340 41.31 13.48 17.61
CA ASN A 340 42.29 13.88 18.63
C ASN A 340 43.21 12.73 19.08
N GLN A 341 42.74 11.49 18.99
CA GLN A 341 43.53 10.27 19.23
C GLN A 341 44.41 9.87 18.02
N GLY A 342 44.33 10.59 16.90
CA GLY A 342 45.17 10.41 15.72
C GLY A 342 44.56 9.56 14.60
N GLU A 343 43.28 9.20 14.69
CA GLU A 343 42.58 8.53 13.59
C GLU A 343 42.18 9.51 12.47
N ASN A 344 42.27 9.08 11.21
CA ASN A 344 41.80 9.88 10.08
C ASN A 344 40.29 9.66 9.86
N VAL A 345 39.49 10.59 10.38
CA VAL A 345 38.03 10.59 10.27
C VAL A 345 37.48 11.85 9.61
N ASP A 346 38.32 12.63 8.91
CA ASP A 346 37.94 13.94 8.34
C ASP A 346 36.76 13.86 7.37
N LEU A 347 36.70 12.81 6.55
CA LEU A 347 35.58 12.60 5.61
C LEU A 347 34.26 12.29 6.33
N ALA A 348 34.32 11.57 7.45
CA ALA A 348 33.13 11.23 8.23
C ALA A 348 32.58 12.44 8.98
N ILE A 349 33.46 13.32 9.48
CA ILE A 349 33.08 14.60 10.09
C ILE A 349 32.39 15.49 9.05
N HIS A 350 33.00 15.65 7.86
CA HIS A 350 32.42 16.48 6.81
C HIS A 350 31.02 16.03 6.39
N ASN A 351 30.80 14.72 6.25
CA ASN A 351 29.50 14.16 5.90
C ASN A 351 28.43 14.27 7.02
N ALA A 352 28.86 14.43 8.28
CA ALA A 352 27.95 14.60 9.41
C ALA A 352 27.61 16.08 9.68
N GLU A 353 28.43 17.01 9.16
CA GLU A 353 28.21 18.47 9.22
C GLU A 353 27.33 19.00 8.08
N GLU A 354 27.32 18.33 6.91
CA GLU A 354 26.35 18.57 5.81
C GLU A 354 24.98 17.94 6.11
#